data_AF-A0A816DJI3-F1
#
_entry.id   AF-A0A816DJI3-F1
#
_cell.length_a   1.000
_cell.length_b   1.000
_cell.length_c   1.000
_cell.angle_alpha   90.00
_cell.angle_beta   90.00
_cell.angle_gamma   90.00
#
_symmetry.space_group_name_H-M   'P 1'
#
loop_
_entity.id
_entity.type
_entity.pdbx_description
1 polymer ?
#
loop_
_entity_poly.entity_id
_entity_poly.type
_entity_poly.pdbx_seq_one_letter_code
_entity_poly.pdbx_strand_id
1 'polypeptide(L)'
;TRIHGIKPKVKFGISPFGIWKNGVPQGIHGLSSYNILYCDSRMWLKQGFVDYMAPQLYWQIDPPARSYLALLNWWIQQSAKGRHVYPCTAVYRLPPTGFNWPVTEIVRQINITRSMREHLALGNVFYSVKQIMQNIKGIQNELTELYKQKSTSPKMDWL
;
A
#
# COMPACT_ATOMS: atom_id res chain seq x y z
N THR A 1 -10.87 18.21 -7.13
CA THR A 1 -10.74 18.72 -5.74
C THR A 1 -10.38 20.21 -5.75
N ARG A 2 -10.36 20.94 -4.62
CA ARG A 2 -9.80 22.32 -4.58
C ARG A 2 -8.35 22.36 -5.09
N ILE A 3 -7.57 21.30 -4.81
CA ILE A 3 -6.22 21.13 -5.35
C ILE A 3 -6.24 21.19 -6.87
N HIS A 4 -7.09 20.39 -7.52
CA HIS A 4 -7.17 20.35 -9.00
C HIS A 4 -7.69 21.65 -9.61
N GLY A 5 -8.55 22.41 -8.90
CA GLY A 5 -8.98 23.73 -9.35
C GLY A 5 -7.85 24.78 -9.39
N ILE A 6 -6.80 24.61 -8.58
CA ILE A 6 -5.64 25.53 -8.53
C ILE A 6 -4.46 24.96 -9.35
N LYS A 7 -4.19 23.66 -9.21
CA LYS A 7 -3.10 22.94 -9.89
C LYS A 7 -3.61 21.57 -10.36
N PRO A 8 -4.15 21.47 -11.60
CA PRO A 8 -4.76 20.24 -12.12
C PRO A 8 -3.85 19.02 -12.08
N LYS A 9 -2.55 19.21 -12.32
CA LYS A 9 -1.56 18.12 -12.38
C LYS A 9 -1.10 17.58 -11.02
N VAL A 10 -1.54 18.17 -9.90
CA VAL A 10 -1.17 17.71 -8.55
C VAL A 10 -2.06 16.54 -8.14
N LYS A 11 -1.43 15.42 -7.81
CA LYS A 11 -2.10 14.19 -7.36
C LYS A 11 -2.49 14.30 -5.88
N PHE A 12 -3.72 13.95 -5.56
CA PHE A 12 -4.25 13.84 -4.21
C PHE A 12 -4.47 12.38 -3.84
N GLY A 13 -3.83 11.91 -2.77
CA GLY A 13 -4.02 10.55 -2.26
C GLY A 13 -3.98 10.50 -0.75
N ILE A 14 -4.51 9.42 -0.20
CA ILE A 14 -4.64 9.21 1.25
C ILE A 14 -4.04 7.84 1.60
N SER A 15 -3.38 7.76 2.75
CA SER A 15 -2.89 6.50 3.33
C SER A 15 -3.76 6.09 4.52
N PRO A 16 -4.81 5.28 4.32
CA PRO A 16 -5.66 4.80 5.41
C PRO A 16 -5.05 3.59 6.11
N PHE A 17 -5.61 3.24 7.25
CA PHE A 17 -5.31 1.95 7.89
C PHE A 17 -5.65 0.79 6.95
N GLY A 18 -4.81 -0.26 6.95
CA GLY A 18 -4.94 -1.36 5.98
C GLY A 18 -6.23 -2.19 6.12
N ILE A 19 -6.81 -2.25 7.32
CA ILE A 19 -8.10 -2.91 7.58
C ILE A 19 -9.19 -1.84 7.64
N TRP A 20 -10.04 -1.78 6.60
CA TRP A 20 -11.18 -0.86 6.57
C TRP A 20 -12.23 -1.22 7.63
N LYS A 21 -12.62 -2.50 7.68
CA LYS A 21 -13.61 -3.01 8.63
C LYS A 21 -13.19 -4.39 9.14
N ASN A 22 -13.38 -4.64 10.43
CA ASN A 22 -13.12 -5.95 11.02
C ASN A 22 -13.99 -7.02 10.33
N GLY A 23 -13.39 -8.17 9.98
CA GLY A 23 -14.06 -9.22 9.20
C GLY A 23 -14.13 -8.95 7.71
N VAL A 24 -13.52 -7.87 7.20
CA VAL A 24 -13.53 -7.50 5.77
C VAL A 24 -12.10 -7.29 5.26
N PRO A 25 -11.64 -8.09 4.26
CA PRO A 25 -12.31 -9.26 3.68
C PRO A 25 -12.52 -10.41 4.69
N GLN A 26 -13.33 -11.40 4.34
CA GLN A 26 -13.61 -12.55 5.22
C GLN A 26 -12.31 -13.19 5.71
N GLY A 27 -12.25 -13.51 7.01
CA GLY A 27 -11.06 -14.06 7.67
C GLY A 27 -10.03 -13.02 8.12
N ILE A 28 -10.18 -11.74 7.75
CA ILE A 28 -9.31 -10.67 8.25
C ILE A 28 -9.85 -10.07 9.54
N HIS A 29 -8.99 -9.97 10.55
CA HIS A 29 -9.34 -9.49 11.88
C HIS A 29 -8.37 -8.41 12.38
N GLY A 30 -8.91 -7.34 12.94
CA GLY A 30 -8.12 -6.25 13.51
C GLY A 30 -8.93 -4.99 13.77
N LEU A 31 -8.22 -3.90 14.04
CA LEU A 31 -8.83 -2.59 14.28
C LEU A 31 -9.62 -2.15 13.05
N SER A 32 -10.91 -1.85 13.24
CA SER A 32 -11.80 -1.35 12.20
C SER A 32 -11.65 0.17 12.08
N SER A 33 -10.95 0.65 11.06
CA SER A 33 -10.80 2.11 10.85
C SER A 33 -12.14 2.80 10.59
N TYR A 34 -13.09 2.10 9.95
CA TYR A 34 -14.45 2.59 9.75
C TYR A 34 -15.17 2.86 11.07
N ASN A 35 -15.22 1.88 11.98
CA ASN A 35 -15.96 2.00 13.25
C ASN A 35 -15.24 2.87 14.29
N ILE A 36 -13.91 2.81 14.36
CA ILE A 36 -13.13 3.38 15.46
C ILE A 36 -12.56 4.75 15.11
N LEU A 37 -12.17 4.96 13.85
CA LEU A 37 -11.53 6.19 13.38
C LEU A 37 -12.45 7.02 12.48
N TYR A 38 -13.70 6.57 12.27
CA TYR A 38 -14.68 7.20 11.37
C TYR A 38 -14.12 7.41 9.95
N CYS A 39 -13.24 6.51 9.52
CA CYS A 39 -12.49 6.60 8.27
C CYS A 39 -13.10 5.67 7.22
N ASP A 40 -14.04 6.20 6.40
CA ASP A 40 -14.62 5.45 5.28
C ASP A 40 -13.77 5.57 4.00
N SER A 41 -12.56 5.03 4.09
CA SER A 41 -11.62 4.98 2.96
C SER A 41 -12.14 4.18 1.77
N ARG A 42 -13.04 3.21 1.99
CA ARG A 42 -13.69 2.47 0.90
C ARG A 42 -14.59 3.41 0.10
N MET A 43 -15.38 4.26 0.75
CA MET A 43 -16.20 5.26 0.05
C MET A 43 -15.33 6.19 -0.79
N TRP A 44 -14.25 6.74 -0.22
CA TRP A 44 -13.36 7.66 -0.95
C TRP A 44 -12.78 7.04 -2.21
N LEU A 45 -12.36 5.78 -2.13
CA LEU A 45 -11.82 5.03 -3.26
C LEU A 45 -12.91 4.72 -4.30
N LYS A 46 -14.05 4.15 -3.88
CA LYS A 46 -15.15 3.78 -4.78
C LYS A 46 -15.72 4.99 -5.52
N GLN A 47 -15.84 6.13 -4.83
CA GLN A 47 -16.36 7.37 -5.42
C GLN A 47 -15.30 8.15 -6.21
N GLY A 48 -14.03 7.75 -6.13
CA GLY A 48 -12.93 8.41 -6.81
C GLY A 48 -12.68 9.84 -6.30
N PHE A 49 -12.80 10.05 -4.99
CA PHE A 49 -12.47 11.33 -4.33
C PHE A 49 -10.96 11.56 -4.22
N VAL A 50 -10.19 10.49 -4.33
CA VAL A 50 -8.72 10.48 -4.38
C VAL A 50 -8.26 10.03 -5.77
N ASP A 51 -7.09 10.50 -6.19
CA ASP A 51 -6.39 10.01 -7.38
C ASP A 51 -5.75 8.64 -7.11
N TYR A 52 -5.30 8.40 -5.88
CA TYR A 52 -4.78 7.10 -5.47
C TYR A 52 -5.04 6.81 -3.99
N MET A 53 -5.01 5.53 -3.65
CA MET A 53 -5.09 5.06 -2.27
C MET A 53 -3.79 4.35 -1.87
N ALA A 54 -3.31 4.61 -0.66
CA ALA A 54 -2.08 4.00 -0.14
C ALA A 54 -2.31 3.25 1.18
N PRO A 55 -3.01 2.10 1.16
CA PRO A 55 -3.41 1.42 2.39
C PRO A 55 -2.19 0.90 3.16
N GLN A 56 -2.23 1.03 4.49
CA GLN A 56 -1.17 0.59 5.40
C GLN A 56 -1.17 -0.93 5.61
N LEU A 57 -0.59 -1.67 4.67
CA LEU A 57 -0.51 -3.14 4.69
C LEU A 57 0.70 -3.62 5.48
N TYR A 58 0.72 -3.29 6.77
CA TYR A 58 1.85 -3.53 7.67
C TYR A 58 1.83 -4.92 8.30
N TRP A 59 1.49 -5.96 7.54
CA TRP A 59 1.46 -7.34 8.01
C TRP A 59 2.16 -8.26 7.03
N GLN A 60 2.53 -9.44 7.49
CA GLN A 60 3.21 -10.43 6.65
C GLN A 60 2.22 -11.03 5.64
N ILE A 61 2.75 -11.66 4.61
CA ILE A 61 1.97 -12.33 3.57
C ILE A 61 1.23 -13.56 4.12
N ASP A 62 1.92 -14.39 4.92
CA ASP A 62 1.46 -15.75 5.22
C ASP A 62 0.42 -15.83 6.36
N PRO A 63 0.48 -15.04 7.45
CA PRO A 63 -0.52 -15.12 8.51
C PRO A 63 -1.93 -14.74 7.99
N PRO A 64 -2.93 -15.64 8.09
CA PRO A 64 -4.20 -15.47 7.40
C PRO A 64 -5.01 -14.30 7.94
N ALA A 65 -4.99 -14.07 9.25
CA ALA A 65 -5.83 -13.07 9.91
C ALA A 65 -5.54 -11.61 9.47
N ARG A 66 -4.37 -11.35 8.87
CA ARG A 66 -3.96 -10.02 8.40
C ARG A 66 -3.06 -10.10 7.16
N SER A 67 -3.31 -11.06 6.27
CA SER A 67 -2.44 -11.31 5.12
C SER A 67 -2.29 -10.09 4.22
N TYR A 68 -1.04 -9.70 3.92
CA TYR A 68 -0.74 -8.66 2.92
C TYR A 68 -1.45 -8.93 1.58
N LEU A 69 -1.38 -10.18 1.11
CA LEU A 69 -1.95 -10.59 -0.17
C LEU A 69 -3.47 -10.44 -0.17
N ALA A 70 -4.13 -10.96 0.86
CA ALA A 70 -5.60 -10.89 0.98
C ALA A 70 -6.08 -9.43 1.06
N LEU A 71 -5.37 -8.60 1.82
CA LEU A 71 -5.69 -7.18 1.94
C LEU A 71 -5.46 -6.42 0.63
N LEU A 72 -4.33 -6.62 -0.04
CA LEU A 72 -4.05 -5.97 -1.33
C LEU A 72 -5.11 -6.33 -2.36
N ASN A 73 -5.44 -7.63 -2.48
CA ASN A 73 -6.49 -8.11 -3.37
C ASN A 73 -7.85 -7.46 -3.07
N TRP A 74 -8.18 -7.28 -1.79
CA TRP A 74 -9.41 -6.60 -1.42
C TRP A 74 -9.40 -5.11 -1.82
N TRP A 75 -8.29 -4.40 -1.59
CA TRP A 75 -8.19 -2.97 -1.88
C TRP A 75 -8.30 -2.66 -3.37
N ILE A 76 -7.66 -3.44 -4.24
CA ILE A 76 -7.76 -3.26 -5.70
C ILE A 76 -9.21 -3.44 -6.19
N GLN A 77 -9.96 -4.38 -5.61
CA GLN A 77 -11.38 -4.60 -5.94
C GLN A 77 -12.29 -3.44 -5.51
N GLN A 78 -11.85 -2.60 -4.58
CA GLN A 78 -12.63 -1.43 -4.16
C GLN A 78 -12.48 -0.25 -5.13
N SER A 79 -11.55 -0.31 -6.09
CA SER A 79 -11.25 0.79 -7.01
C SER A 79 -12.19 0.83 -8.22
N ALA A 80 -13.49 1.06 -7.97
CA ALA A 80 -14.53 1.05 -9.00
C ALA A 80 -14.34 2.10 -10.12
N LYS A 81 -13.60 3.18 -9.85
CA LYS A 81 -13.28 4.24 -10.81
C LYS A 81 -11.84 4.19 -11.34
N GLY A 82 -11.16 3.04 -11.22
CA GLY A 82 -9.82 2.86 -11.76
C GLY A 82 -8.74 3.70 -11.08
N ARG A 83 -8.90 4.05 -9.80
CA ARG A 83 -7.86 4.73 -9.02
C ARG A 83 -6.73 3.77 -8.69
N HIS A 84 -5.51 4.28 -8.64
CA HIS A 84 -4.36 3.45 -8.32
C HIS A 84 -4.32 3.06 -6.85
N VAL A 85 -3.78 1.87 -6.57
CA VAL A 85 -3.48 1.41 -5.21
C VAL A 85 -1.98 1.27 -5.07
N TYR A 86 -1.42 1.90 -4.03
CA TYR A 86 0.00 1.83 -3.70
C TYR A 86 0.16 1.32 -2.26
N PRO A 87 0.16 -0.02 -2.04
CA PRO A 87 0.25 -0.57 -0.69
C PRO A 87 1.50 -0.05 0.05
N CYS A 88 1.29 0.34 1.30
CA CYS A 88 2.39 0.73 2.17
C CYS A 88 2.97 -0.50 2.88
N THR A 89 4.28 -0.68 2.77
CA THR A 89 5.05 -1.79 3.33
C THR A 89 5.85 -1.33 4.55
N ALA A 90 5.85 -2.15 5.61
CA ALA A 90 6.41 -1.82 6.92
C ALA A 90 7.91 -2.15 7.04
N VAL A 91 8.78 -1.42 6.34
CA VAL A 91 10.24 -1.63 6.47
C VAL A 91 10.76 -1.37 7.89
N TYR A 92 10.04 -0.61 8.71
CA TYR A 92 10.33 -0.44 10.13
C TYR A 92 10.27 -1.73 10.96
N ARG A 93 9.71 -2.82 10.42
CA ARG A 93 9.63 -4.14 11.06
C ARG A 93 10.82 -5.05 10.80
N LEU A 94 11.77 -4.61 9.97
CA LEU A 94 13.02 -5.34 9.70
C LEU A 94 13.98 -5.49 10.89
N PRO A 95 14.19 -4.47 11.74
CA PRO A 95 15.20 -4.54 12.81
C PRO A 95 14.98 -5.72 13.76
N PRO A 96 16.06 -6.29 14.33
CA PRO A 96 15.97 -7.40 15.28
C PRO A 96 15.30 -7.00 16.60
N THR A 97 15.36 -5.73 16.97
CA THR A 97 14.63 -5.15 18.09
C THR A 97 13.16 -4.93 17.70
N GLY A 98 12.36 -5.99 17.72
CA GLY A 98 10.93 -5.94 17.45
C GLY A 98 10.43 -7.13 16.64
N PHE A 99 9.67 -6.86 15.58
CA PHE A 99 9.05 -7.90 14.74
C PHE A 99 10.07 -8.74 13.96
N ASN A 100 11.30 -8.24 13.77
CA ASN A 100 12.42 -8.97 13.18
C ASN A 100 12.12 -9.63 11.82
N TRP A 101 11.32 -8.98 10.97
CA TRP A 101 10.95 -9.53 9.66
C TRP A 101 12.19 -9.82 8.80
N PRO A 102 12.25 -10.93 8.07
CA PRO A 102 13.31 -11.16 7.10
C PRO A 102 13.17 -10.15 5.95
N VAL A 103 14.29 -9.71 5.36
CA VAL A 103 14.26 -8.79 4.22
C VAL A 103 13.50 -9.39 3.02
N THR A 104 13.52 -10.72 2.91
CA THR A 104 12.76 -11.49 1.92
C THR A 104 11.25 -11.29 2.01
N GLU A 105 10.70 -10.90 3.17
CA GLU A 105 9.29 -10.54 3.30
C GLU A 105 8.97 -9.29 2.45
N ILE A 106 9.83 -8.27 2.52
CA ILE A 106 9.66 -7.03 1.75
C ILE A 106 9.78 -7.32 0.25
N VAL A 107 10.76 -8.15 -0.14
CA VAL A 107 10.94 -8.59 -1.52
C VAL A 107 9.70 -9.32 -2.05
N ARG A 108 9.16 -10.27 -1.27
CA ARG A 108 7.93 -11.00 -1.63
C ARG A 108 6.72 -10.05 -1.77
N GLN A 109 6.56 -9.06 -0.88
CA GLN A 109 5.47 -8.09 -0.96
C GLN A 109 5.55 -7.21 -2.21
N ILE A 110 6.76 -6.77 -2.59
CA ILE A 110 7.00 -6.03 -3.83
C ILE A 110 6.62 -6.90 -5.03
N ASN A 111 7.05 -8.17 -5.06
CA ASN A 111 6.74 -9.09 -6.15
C ASN A 111 5.23 -9.39 -6.28
N ILE A 112 4.53 -9.57 -5.16
CA ILE A 112 3.07 -9.69 -5.15
C ILE A 112 2.42 -8.44 -5.73
N THR A 113 2.87 -7.25 -5.32
CA THR A 113 2.34 -5.98 -5.83
C THR A 113 2.53 -5.87 -7.34
N ARG A 114 3.72 -6.22 -7.84
CA ARG A 114 4.03 -6.24 -9.29
C ARG A 114 3.14 -7.20 -10.06
N SER A 115 2.83 -8.38 -9.49
CA SER A 115 1.94 -9.34 -10.13
C SER A 115 0.51 -8.83 -10.30
N MET A 116 0.11 -7.80 -9.54
CA MET A 116 -1.23 -7.19 -9.58
C MET A 116 -1.28 -5.88 -10.38
N ARG A 117 -0.27 -5.59 -11.20
CA ARG A 117 -0.19 -4.35 -12.01
C ARG A 117 -1.40 -4.14 -12.92
N GLU A 118 -1.97 -5.22 -13.48
CA GLU A 118 -3.13 -5.18 -14.37
C GLU A 118 -4.41 -4.76 -13.61
N HIS A 119 -4.38 -4.85 -12.28
CA HIS A 119 -5.43 -4.39 -11.38
C HIS A 119 -5.06 -3.08 -10.67
N LEU A 120 -4.16 -2.28 -11.26
CA LEU A 120 -3.80 -0.93 -10.83
C LEU A 120 -3.07 -0.86 -9.48
N ALA A 121 -2.45 -1.96 -9.04
CA ALA A 121 -1.43 -1.96 -8.00
C ALA A 121 -0.07 -1.58 -8.62
N LEU A 122 0.21 -0.28 -8.73
CA LEU A 122 1.29 0.24 -9.61
C LEU A 122 2.57 0.67 -8.87
N GLY A 123 2.76 0.22 -7.63
CA GLY A 123 3.96 0.52 -6.85
C GLY A 123 3.79 0.30 -5.35
N ASN A 124 4.84 0.58 -4.58
CA ASN A 124 4.86 0.41 -3.13
C ASN A 124 5.30 1.71 -2.44
N VAL A 125 4.80 1.94 -1.23
CA VAL A 125 5.26 3.02 -0.35
C VAL A 125 5.94 2.40 0.87
N PHE A 126 7.17 2.79 1.19
CA PHE A 126 7.91 2.19 2.31
C PHE A 126 7.84 3.06 3.56
N TYR A 127 7.32 2.52 4.66
CA TYR A 127 7.34 3.18 5.96
C TYR A 127 8.43 2.58 6.88
N SER A 128 9.50 3.29 7.21
CA SER A 128 9.91 4.60 6.68
C SER A 128 11.29 4.57 6.05
N VAL A 129 11.68 5.70 5.44
CA VAL A 129 13.00 5.87 4.82
C VAL A 129 14.14 5.60 5.79
N LYS A 130 13.95 5.75 7.11
CA LYS A 130 14.98 5.53 8.13
C LYS A 130 15.62 4.14 8.02
N GLN A 131 14.82 3.08 7.97
CA GLN A 131 15.35 1.72 7.90
C GLN A 131 16.03 1.43 6.55
N ILE A 132 15.58 2.09 5.49
CA ILE A 132 16.25 2.02 4.18
C ILE A 132 17.62 2.70 4.26
N MET A 133 17.70 3.92 4.79
CA MET A 133 18.97 4.66 4.93
C MET A 133 19.98 3.95 5.84
N GLN A 134 19.50 3.28 6.89
CA GLN A 134 20.32 2.47 7.79
C GLN A 134 20.71 1.11 7.19
N ASN A 135 20.27 0.80 5.97
CA ASN A 135 20.48 -0.47 5.27
C ASN A 135 20.18 -1.69 6.15
N ILE A 136 19.10 -1.64 6.94
CA ILE A 136 18.76 -2.73 7.86
C ILE A 136 18.55 -4.02 7.07
N LYS A 137 19.28 -5.07 7.46
CA LYS A 137 19.26 -6.40 6.80
C LYS A 137 19.57 -6.34 5.29
N GLY A 138 20.35 -5.35 4.84
CA GLY A 138 20.75 -5.25 3.43
C GLY A 138 19.63 -4.78 2.49
N ILE A 139 18.56 -4.15 3.01
CA ILE A 139 17.40 -3.73 2.19
C ILE A 139 17.78 -2.84 1.00
N GLN A 140 18.85 -2.05 1.07
CA GLN A 140 19.29 -1.24 -0.09
C GLN A 140 19.75 -2.11 -1.26
N ASN A 141 20.41 -3.24 -0.99
CA ASN A 141 20.87 -4.17 -2.01
C ASN A 141 19.65 -4.77 -2.75
N GLU A 142 18.66 -5.23 -1.99
CA GLU A 142 17.41 -5.77 -2.53
C GLU A 142 16.65 -4.71 -3.36
N LEU A 143 16.52 -3.49 -2.84
CA LEU A 143 15.82 -2.42 -3.56
C LEU A 143 16.57 -1.99 -4.84
N THR A 144 17.91 -1.98 -4.82
CA THR A 144 18.73 -1.69 -6.00
C THR A 144 18.51 -2.74 -7.09
N GLU A 145 18.46 -4.01 -6.70
CA GLU A 145 18.19 -5.11 -7.63
C GLU A 145 16.76 -5.11 -8.15
N LEU A 146 15.79 -4.79 -7.30
CA LEU A 146 14.38 -4.72 -7.68
C LEU A 146 14.08 -3.50 -8.56
N TYR A 147 14.72 -2.35 -8.35
CA TYR A 147 14.39 -1.07 -9.00
C TYR A 147 15.52 -0.54 -9.91
N LYS A 148 16.17 -1.43 -10.68
CA LYS A 148 17.28 -1.06 -11.59
C LYS A 148 16.92 -0.03 -12.66
N GLN A 149 15.67 -0.04 -13.11
CA GLN A 149 15.22 0.79 -14.23
C GLN A 149 14.50 2.04 -13.73
N LYS A 150 14.77 3.17 -14.38
CA LYS A 150 13.98 4.39 -14.19
C LYS A 150 12.54 4.10 -14.59
N SER A 151 11.59 4.51 -13.74
CA SER A 151 10.16 4.42 -14.04
C SER A 151 9.61 5.81 -14.35
N THR A 152 8.70 5.90 -15.32
CA THR A 152 7.84 7.06 -15.47
C THR A 152 6.70 7.01 -14.44
N SER A 153 6.07 8.15 -14.18
CA SER A 153 4.84 8.17 -13.39
C SER A 153 3.72 7.47 -14.17
N PRO A 154 2.97 6.54 -13.55
CA PRO A 154 1.80 5.95 -14.19
C PRO A 154 0.79 7.02 -14.61
N LYS A 155 0.20 6.84 -15.80
CA LYS A 155 -0.84 7.71 -16.35
C LYS A 155 -2.08 7.65 -15.47
N MET A 156 -2.70 8.80 -15.22
CA MET A 156 -3.94 8.95 -14.44
C MET A 156 -4.92 9.71 -15.32
N ASP A 157 -5.75 8.99 -16.09
CA ASP A 157 -6.57 9.55 -17.18
C ASP A 157 -7.64 10.58 -16.74
N TRP A 158 -7.85 10.71 -15.44
CA TRP A 158 -8.83 11.59 -14.83
C TRP A 158 -8.25 12.94 -14.34
N LEU A 159 -6.95 13.17 -14.53
CA LEU A 159 -6.24 14.40 -14.15
C LEU A 159 -6.02 15.33 -15.34
#